data_AF-A0A383ABM3-F1
#
_entry.id   AF-A0A383ABM3-F1
#
_cell.length_a   1.000
_cell.length_b   1.000
_cell.length_c   1.000
_cell.angle_alpha   90.00
_cell.angle_beta   90.00
_cell.angle_gamma   90.00
#
_symmetry.space_group_name_H-M   'P 1'
#
loop_
_entity.id
_entity.type
_entity.pdbx_description
1 polymer ?
#
loop_
_entity_poly.entity_id
_entity_poly.type
_entity_poly.pdbx_seq_one_letter_code
_entity_poly.pdbx_strand_id
1 'polypeptide(L)'
;MPKRLPTIRVKLPGYQRNRSLWREKILAAVRKTTKETCADDHKLEVVVLLYMTKGKRLTIHDVDNRLKDILDALQGRFGSRRASKDKPLIKNDNCVYRAVIEKQAIPKVLPDKAGGYLLIRPYRRSRWPLQRTKGAGLRK
;
A
#
# COMPACT_ATOMS: atom_id res chain seq x y z
N MET A 1 -1.64 8.69 25.50
CA MET A 1 -2.14 7.45 24.87
C MET A 1 -1.75 7.44 23.39
N PRO A 2 -1.10 6.39 22.86
CA PRO A 2 -0.80 6.33 21.44
C PRO A 2 -2.11 6.31 20.65
N LYS A 3 -2.31 7.31 19.78
CA LYS A 3 -3.53 7.42 18.98
C LYS A 3 -3.57 6.26 17.99
N ARG A 4 -4.71 5.56 17.95
CA ARG A 4 -4.97 4.50 16.97
C ARG A 4 -4.85 5.08 15.57
N LEU A 5 -4.04 4.45 14.72
CA LEU A 5 -3.93 4.87 13.33
C LEU A 5 -5.32 4.78 12.68
N PRO A 6 -5.83 5.89 12.12
CA PRO A 6 -7.09 5.86 11.39
C PRO A 6 -6.96 4.98 10.14
N THR A 7 -8.10 4.60 9.56
CA THR A 7 -8.08 3.94 8.25
C THR A 7 -7.67 4.95 7.18
N ILE A 8 -6.57 4.67 6.51
CA ILE A 8 -5.97 5.52 5.48
C ILE A 8 -6.31 4.93 4.12
N ARG A 9 -6.83 5.76 3.21
CA ARG A 9 -7.13 5.41 1.81
C ARG A 9 -6.43 6.39 0.90
N VAL A 10 -5.54 5.89 0.05
CA VAL A 10 -4.66 6.72 -0.77
C VAL A 10 -4.67 6.20 -2.20
N LYS A 11 -4.68 7.14 -3.16
CA LYS A 11 -4.44 6.83 -4.58
C LYS A 11 -2.95 6.68 -4.78
N LEU A 12 -2.53 5.54 -5.32
CA LEU A 12 -1.13 5.28 -5.63
C LEU A 12 -0.71 6.04 -6.89
N PRO A 13 0.51 6.61 -6.91
CA PRO A 13 1.07 7.15 -8.15
C PRO A 13 1.31 6.01 -9.15
N GLY A 14 1.15 6.31 -10.44
CA GLY A 14 1.49 5.38 -11.52
C GLY A 14 2.90 4.82 -11.35
N TYR A 15 3.06 3.53 -11.63
CA TYR A 15 4.33 2.83 -11.48
C TYR A 15 5.46 3.54 -12.25
N GLN A 16 6.61 3.72 -11.58
CA GLN A 16 7.80 4.33 -12.19
C GLN A 16 8.96 3.34 -12.17
N ARG A 17 9.74 3.32 -13.26
CA ARG A 17 10.94 2.47 -13.37
C ARG A 17 11.95 2.79 -12.25
N ASN A 18 12.06 4.06 -11.87
CA ASN A 18 12.84 4.47 -10.71
C ASN A 18 12.05 4.18 -9.43
N ARG A 19 12.40 3.05 -8.78
CA ARG A 19 11.72 2.56 -7.57
C ARG A 19 11.85 3.54 -6.42
N SER A 20 13.02 4.15 -6.19
CA SER A 20 13.23 5.12 -5.11
C SER A 20 12.31 6.33 -5.22
N LEU A 21 12.19 6.90 -6.43
CA LEU A 21 11.25 8.00 -6.71
C LEU A 21 9.79 7.59 -6.53
N TRP A 22 9.44 6.37 -6.95
CA TRP A 22 8.08 5.86 -6.80
C TRP A 22 7.71 5.70 -5.33
N ARG A 23 8.60 5.12 -4.53
CA ARG A 23 8.46 4.96 -3.08
C ARG A 23 8.28 6.31 -2.38
N GLU A 24 9.11 7.32 -2.72
CA GLU A 24 8.99 8.67 -2.16
C GLU A 24 7.61 9.28 -2.41
N LYS A 25 7.10 9.14 -3.64
CA LYS A 25 5.75 9.61 -3.99
C LYS A 25 4.64 8.87 -3.26
N ILE A 26 4.81 7.57 -3.01
CA ILE A 26 3.88 6.78 -2.20
C ILE A 26 3.84 7.32 -0.77
N LEU A 27 5.00 7.51 -0.13
CA LEU A 27 5.06 8.03 1.23
C LEU A 27 4.44 9.43 1.32
N ALA A 28 4.80 10.32 0.39
CA ALA A 28 4.23 11.66 0.33
C ALA A 28 2.69 11.63 0.17
N ALA A 29 2.15 10.73 -0.65
CA ALA A 29 0.71 10.57 -0.82
C ALA A 29 0.02 10.09 0.47
N VAL A 30 0.65 9.19 1.22
CA VAL A 30 0.17 8.71 2.53
C VAL A 30 0.23 9.82 3.58
N ARG A 31 1.32 10.61 3.59
CA ARG A 31 1.52 11.71 4.53
C ARG A 31 0.59 12.89 4.32
N LYS A 32 0.05 13.07 3.12
CA LYS A 32 -1.06 14.00 2.89
C LYS A 32 -2.33 13.60 3.65
N THR A 33 -2.53 12.31 3.92
CA THR A 33 -3.73 11.81 4.62
C THR A 33 -3.52 11.71 6.13
N THR A 34 -2.30 11.46 6.61
CA THR A 34 -2.03 11.38 8.05
C THR A 34 -0.64 11.87 8.44
N LYS A 35 -0.58 12.58 9.58
CA LYS A 35 0.67 12.95 10.26
C LYS A 35 1.10 11.92 11.32
N GLU A 36 0.19 11.01 11.68
CA GLU A 36 0.43 9.99 12.71
C GLU A 36 1.34 8.89 12.19
N THR A 37 2.10 8.26 13.09
CA THR A 37 2.95 7.09 12.80
C THR A 37 2.38 5.89 13.55
N CYS A 38 2.57 4.69 13.00
CA CYS A 38 2.18 3.45 13.66
C CYS A 38 2.95 3.30 14.97
N ALA A 39 2.22 3.11 16.06
CA ALA A 39 2.79 2.66 17.31
C ALA A 39 3.23 1.19 17.18
N ASP A 40 4.20 0.80 18.00
CA ASP A 40 4.84 -0.52 17.91
C ASP A 40 3.90 -1.67 18.33
N ASP A 41 2.87 -1.37 19.11
CA ASP A 41 1.81 -2.30 19.55
C ASP A 41 0.66 -2.43 18.54
N HIS A 42 0.62 -1.58 17.52
CA HIS A 42 -0.45 -1.56 16.53
C HIS A 42 -0.20 -2.54 15.39
N LYS A 43 -1.18 -3.43 15.22
CA LYS A 43 -1.23 -4.39 14.11
C LYS A 43 -2.00 -3.78 12.95
N LEU A 44 -1.39 -3.72 11.78
CA LEU A 44 -1.93 -3.16 10.56
C LEU A 44 -2.24 -4.24 9.52
N GLU A 45 -3.23 -3.92 8.71
CA GLU A 45 -3.57 -4.60 7.48
C GLU A 45 -3.35 -3.62 6.32
N VAL A 46 -2.52 -4.04 5.37
CA VAL A 46 -2.18 -3.29 4.16
C VAL A 46 -2.84 -3.98 2.97
N VAL A 47 -3.72 -3.27 2.27
CA VAL A 47 -4.41 -3.76 1.08
C VAL A 47 -4.03 -2.87 -0.10
N VAL A 48 -3.48 -3.48 -1.14
CA VAL A 48 -2.97 -2.82 -2.34
C VAL A 48 -3.73 -3.32 -3.54
N LEU A 49 -4.30 -2.40 -4.30
CA LEU A 49 -4.70 -2.63 -5.68
C LEU A 49 -3.73 -1.86 -6.57
N LEU A 50 -2.94 -2.55 -7.38
CA LEU A 50 -1.95 -1.94 -8.26
C LEU A 50 -2.42 -2.05 -9.72
N TYR A 51 -2.60 -0.90 -10.36
CA TYR A 51 -2.87 -0.89 -11.79
C TYR A 51 -1.58 -0.86 -12.59
N MET A 52 -1.53 -1.68 -13.64
CA MET A 52 -0.39 -1.74 -14.56
C MET A 52 -0.88 -1.60 -16.00
N THR A 53 -0.09 -0.89 -16.81
CA THR A 53 -0.32 -0.81 -18.26
C THR A 53 -0.31 -2.22 -18.85
N LYS A 54 -1.24 -2.49 -19.77
CA LYS A 54 -1.35 -3.79 -20.46
C LYS A 54 -0.05 -4.16 -21.17
N GLY A 55 0.20 -5.47 -21.31
CA GLY A 55 1.40 -6.02 -21.94
C GLY A 55 2.50 -6.34 -20.94
N LYS A 56 3.77 -6.20 -21.36
CA LYS A 56 4.97 -6.65 -20.62
C LYS A 56 5.01 -6.20 -19.16
N ARG A 57 4.50 -5.01 -18.82
CA ARG A 57 4.55 -4.52 -17.42
C ARG A 57 3.63 -5.30 -16.48
N LEU A 58 2.46 -5.73 -16.94
CA LEU A 58 1.54 -6.54 -16.12
C LEU A 58 2.07 -7.96 -15.90
N THR A 59 2.77 -8.52 -16.88
CA THR A 59 3.27 -9.90 -16.85
C THR A 59 4.63 -10.02 -16.16
N ILE A 60 5.54 -9.06 -16.34
CA ILE A 60 6.92 -9.14 -15.82
C ILE A 60 7.01 -8.76 -14.34
N HIS A 61 6.09 -7.93 -13.83
CA HIS A 61 6.18 -7.46 -12.45
C HIS A 61 5.49 -8.42 -11.47
N ASP A 62 6.30 -8.96 -10.57
CA ASP A 62 5.84 -9.82 -9.50
C ASP A 62 5.20 -9.01 -8.38
N VAL A 63 4.11 -9.54 -7.82
CA VAL A 63 3.30 -8.85 -6.81
C VAL A 63 4.07 -8.69 -5.49
N ASP A 64 4.92 -9.64 -5.13
CA ASP A 64 5.78 -9.61 -3.95
C ASP A 64 6.81 -8.48 -4.04
N ASN A 65 7.47 -8.32 -5.19
CA ASN A 65 8.43 -7.26 -5.47
C ASN A 65 7.78 -5.87 -5.41
N ARG A 66 6.52 -5.75 -5.86
CA ARG A 66 5.75 -4.50 -5.77
C ARG A 66 5.28 -4.22 -4.36
N LEU A 67 4.86 -5.25 -3.62
CA LEU A 67 4.47 -5.13 -2.23
C LEU A 67 5.67 -4.69 -1.37
N LYS A 68 6.84 -5.30 -1.57
CA LYS A 68 8.09 -4.91 -0.90
C LYS A 68 8.42 -3.43 -1.13
N ASP A 69 8.30 -2.95 -2.37
CA ASP A 69 8.50 -1.52 -2.66
C ASP A 69 7.52 -0.63 -1.88
N ILE A 70 6.25 -1.01 -1.78
CA ILE A 70 5.25 -0.23 -1.04
C ILE A 70 5.53 -0.26 0.46
N LEU A 71 5.90 -1.40 1.03
CA LEU A 71 6.24 -1.51 2.46
C LEU A 71 7.51 -0.71 2.79
N ASP A 72 8.53 -0.80 1.95
CA ASP A 72 9.75 0.03 2.06
C ASP A 72 9.40 1.51 2.02
N ALA A 73 8.48 1.92 1.14
CA ALA A 73 8.01 3.31 1.08
C ALA A 73 7.36 3.76 2.39
N LEU A 74 6.51 2.92 3.00
CA LEU A 74 5.87 3.23 4.28
C LEU A 74 6.88 3.33 5.43
N GLN A 75 8.00 2.61 5.34
CA GLN A 75 9.14 2.71 6.26
C GLN A 75 10.09 3.88 5.95
N GLY A 76 9.86 4.65 4.89
CA GLY A 76 10.77 5.71 4.47
C GLY A 76 12.10 5.20 3.89
N ARG A 77 12.14 3.95 3.39
CA ARG A 77 13.34 3.32 2.81
C ARG A 77 13.39 3.52 1.29
N PHE A 78 14.27 4.42 0.85
CA PHE A 78 14.40 4.81 -0.57
C PHE A 78 15.70 4.33 -1.24
N GLY A 79 16.40 3.36 -0.65
CA GLY A 79 17.70 2.90 -1.13
C GLY A 79 18.84 3.85 -0.73
N SER A 80 19.79 4.08 -1.64
CA SER A 80 20.98 4.92 -1.41
C SER A 80 20.70 6.44 -1.39
N ARG A 81 19.47 6.87 -1.67
CA ARG A 81 19.08 8.27 -1.55
C ARG A 81 18.87 8.64 -0.08
N ARG A 82 19.29 9.87 0.30
CA ARG A 82 18.98 10.46 1.61
C ARG A 82 17.51 10.23 1.92
N ALA A 83 17.23 9.80 3.15
CA ALA A 83 15.88 9.58 3.66
C ALA A 83 14.99 10.77 3.30
N SER A 84 13.74 10.50 2.88
CA SER A 84 12.77 11.57 2.63
C SER A 84 12.66 12.47 3.84
N LYS A 85 12.37 13.76 3.63
CA LYS A 85 11.98 14.68 4.71
C LYS A 85 10.73 14.19 5.45
N ASP A 86 9.92 13.36 4.80
CA ASP A 86 8.73 12.76 5.37
C ASP A 86 9.08 11.68 6.41
N LYS A 87 8.47 11.79 7.59
CA LYS A 87 8.60 10.77 8.64
C LYS A 87 8.04 9.42 8.14
N PRO A 88 8.63 8.28 8.52
CA PRO A 88 8.10 6.96 8.15
C PRO A 88 6.74 6.69 8.81
N LEU A 89 5.78 6.12 8.08
CA LEU A 89 4.46 5.74 8.61
C LEU A 89 4.57 4.55 9.56
N ILE A 90 5.37 3.55 9.19
CA ILE A 90 5.65 2.38 10.02
C ILE A 90 7.14 2.38 10.36
N LYS A 91 7.50 2.11 11.61
CA LYS A 91 8.92 2.02 12.00
C LYS A 91 9.57 0.74 11.47
N ASN A 92 8.81 -0.35 11.46
CA ASN A 92 9.25 -1.66 11.01
C ASN A 92 8.05 -2.46 10.46
N ASP A 93 8.34 -3.46 9.63
CA ASP A 93 7.35 -4.38 9.04
C ASP A 93 6.64 -5.25 10.08
N ASN A 94 7.19 -5.39 11.30
CA ASN A 94 6.52 -6.10 12.40
C ASN A 94 5.12 -5.55 12.73
N CYS A 95 4.84 -4.28 12.40
CA CYS A 95 3.51 -3.70 12.55
C CYS A 95 2.51 -4.26 11.51
N VAL A 96 2.97 -4.78 10.37
CA VAL A 96 2.14 -5.27 9.27
C VAL A 96 1.85 -6.76 9.45
N TYR A 97 0.67 -7.06 9.98
CA TYR A 97 0.23 -8.44 10.24
C TYR A 97 -0.48 -9.09 9.05
N ARG A 98 -0.92 -8.28 8.10
CA ARG A 98 -1.53 -8.77 6.86
C ARG A 98 -1.21 -7.82 5.74
N ALA A 99 -0.72 -8.38 4.64
CA ALA A 99 -0.59 -7.67 3.39
C ALA A 99 -1.38 -8.41 2.31
N VAL A 100 -2.16 -7.67 1.53
CA VAL A 100 -2.90 -8.17 0.37
C VAL A 100 -2.51 -7.28 -0.77
N ILE A 101 -2.07 -7.87 -1.87
CA ILE A 101 -1.78 -7.14 -3.09
C ILE A 101 -2.45 -7.83 -4.26
N GLU A 102 -3.11 -7.03 -5.08
CA GLU A 102 -3.69 -7.44 -6.34
C GLU A 102 -3.12 -6.58 -7.45
N LYS A 103 -2.65 -7.19 -8.53
CA LYS A 103 -2.28 -6.49 -9.76
C LYS A 103 -3.39 -6.65 -10.79
N GLN A 104 -3.80 -5.55 -11.39
CA GLN A 104 -4.82 -5.53 -12.44
C GLN A 104 -4.34 -4.70 -13.63
N ALA A 105 -4.88 -4.99 -14.82
CA ALA A 105 -4.76 -4.06 -15.93
C ALA A 105 -5.48 -2.75 -15.59
N ILE A 106 -4.98 -1.62 -16.09
CA ILE A 106 -5.68 -0.34 -15.97
C ILE A 106 -7.08 -0.47 -16.62
N PRO A 107 -8.17 -0.22 -15.89
CA PRO A 107 -9.52 -0.18 -16.45
C PRO A 107 -9.64 0.94 -17.49
N LYS A 108 -10.41 0.71 -18.57
CA LYS A 108 -10.58 1.69 -19.68
C LYS A 108 -11.10 3.07 -19.23
N VAL A 109 -11.81 3.12 -18.10
CA VAL A 109 -12.39 4.35 -17.53
C VAL A 109 -11.37 5.20 -16.78
N LEU A 110 -10.17 4.67 -16.51
CA LEU A 110 -9.11 5.37 -15.80
C LEU A 110 -8.03 5.83 -16.79
N PRO A 111 -7.32 6.94 -16.49
CA PRO A 111 -6.22 7.40 -17.32
C PRO A 111 -5.08 6.38 -17.36
N ASP A 112 -4.32 6.33 -18.46
CA ASP A 112 -3.21 5.39 -18.70
C ASP A 112 -2.07 5.44 -17.65
N LYS A 113 -2.07 6.45 -16.78
CA LYS A 113 -1.10 6.65 -15.70
C LYS A 113 -1.65 6.31 -14.31
N ALA A 114 -2.83 5.68 -14.22
CA ALA A 114 -3.41 5.27 -12.94
C ALA A 114 -2.50 4.28 -12.20
N GLY A 115 -2.18 4.56 -10.94
CA GLY A 115 -1.32 3.70 -10.11
C GLY A 115 -2.07 2.73 -9.22
N GLY A 116 -3.36 2.95 -8.97
CA GLY A 116 -4.19 2.10 -8.12
C GLY A 116 -4.45 2.71 -6.75
N TYR A 117 -4.66 1.86 -5.75
CA TYR A 117 -5.13 2.23 -4.42
C TYR A 117 -4.38 1.49 -3.32
N LEU A 118 -4.14 2.21 -2.22
CA LEU A 118 -3.56 1.70 -1.00
C LEU A 118 -4.54 1.97 0.15
N LEU A 119 -4.89 0.92 0.87
CA LEU A 119 -5.69 0.96 2.07
C LEU A 119 -4.85 0.43 3.23
N ILE A 120 -4.65 1.26 4.25
CA ILE A 120 -3.97 0.89 5.49
C ILE A 120 -5.00 1.02 6.60
N ARG A 121 -5.19 -0.05 7.37
CA ARG A 121 -6.21 -0.06 8.43
C ARG A 121 -5.76 -0.92 9.61
N PRO A 122 -6.36 -0.75 10.80
CA PRO A 122 -6.16 -1.68 11.89
C PRO A 122 -6.50 -3.12 11.48
N TYR A 123 -5.61 -4.04 11.81
CA TYR A 123 -5.78 -5.47 11.59
C TYR A 123 -6.98 -6.00 12.38
N ARG A 124 -7.79 -6.84 11.74
CA ARG A 124 -8.88 -7.59 12.38
C ARG A 124 -8.88 -9.03 11.88
N ARG A 125 -8.76 -9.99 12.81
CA ARG A 125 -8.73 -11.44 12.50
C ARG A 125 -9.96 -11.88 11.71
N SER A 126 -11.14 -11.38 12.06
CA SER A 126 -12.43 -11.73 11.43
C SER A 126 -12.56 -11.38 9.94
N ARG A 127 -11.65 -10.59 9.37
CA ARG A 127 -11.62 -10.28 7.93
C ARG A 127 -10.94 -11.38 7.10
N TRP A 128 -10.89 -12.61 7.59
CA TRP A 128 -10.35 -13.77 6.89
C TRP A 128 -11.46 -14.83 6.71
N PRO A 129 -11.66 -15.41 5.51
CA PRO A 129 -11.09 -15.02 4.22
C PRO A 129 -11.49 -13.58 3.89
N LEU A 130 -10.76 -12.88 3.03
CA LEU A 130 -11.04 -11.47 2.69
C LEU A 130 -12.49 -11.34 2.23
N GLN A 131 -13.37 -10.99 3.16
CA GLN A 131 -14.80 -10.91 2.89
C GLN A 131 -14.95 -9.83 1.85
N ARG A 132 -15.43 -10.23 0.65
CA ARG A 132 -15.91 -9.29 -0.36
C ARG A 132 -16.92 -8.39 0.34
N THR A 133 -16.55 -7.15 0.60
CA THR A 133 -17.48 -6.21 1.22
C THR A 133 -18.67 -6.05 0.29
N LYS A 134 -19.82 -6.52 0.80
CA LYS A 134 -21.17 -6.59 0.23
C LYS A 134 -21.39 -7.64 -0.87
N GLY A 135 -22.21 -8.66 -0.54
CA GLY A 135 -23.06 -9.33 -1.53
C GLY A 135 -22.98 -10.85 -1.65
N ALA A 136 -22.13 -11.56 -0.92
CA ALA A 136 -22.11 -13.02 -0.99
C ALA A 136 -21.93 -13.62 0.41
N GLY A 137 -23.01 -14.23 0.91
CA GLY A 137 -22.96 -15.02 2.13
C GLY A 137 -21.94 -16.14 1.97
N LEU A 138 -20.98 -16.19 2.89
CA LEU A 138 -20.24 -17.41 3.16
C LEU A 138 -21.19 -18.31 3.96
N ARG A 139 -21.85 -19.23 3.28
CA ARG A 139 -22.48 -20.36 3.97
C ARG A 139 -21.37 -21.15 4.66
N LYS A 140 -21.64 -21.52 5.92
CA LYS A 140 -20.82 -22.42 6.73
C LYS A 140 -20.67 -23.77 6.05
#